data_AF-R5EIN4-F1
#
_entry.id   AF-R5EIN4-F1
#
_cell.length_a   1.000
_cell.length_b   1.000
_cell.length_c   1.000
_cell.angle_alpha   90.00
_cell.angle_beta   90.00
_cell.angle_gamma   90.00
#
_symmetry.space_group_name_H-M   'P 1'
#
loop_
_entity.id
_entity.type
_entity.pdbx_description
1 polymer ?
#
loop_
_entity_poly.entity_id
_entity_poly.type
_entity_poly.pdbx_seq_one_letter_code
_entity_poly.pdbx_strand_id
1 'polypeptide(L)'
;MKATDLNRALNYVDDAYLMEADTPYKVIETESKEIKPMKTQKRAFRILLAAALIGVLSITAYAAEMLPIHKLESGKTKHYESYSDVDRAIAQVGLEVSVPEEFENGFRFQGVDVGQTIGKDARDEKVLTYRQLSVSYENPQGQELTLLIRADMKEVSETESIPSISRTVDTIAARYYLDHYKFVPEGYKLSEAEQAWAKQPGNYVSYGADAMEEKDIAFLCWTEDGICYSLLDQNILNPDTLFAMAGDLIQQ
;
A
#
# COMPACT_ATOMS: atom_id res chain seq x y z
N MET A 1 -4.98 2.55 -61.88
CA MET A 1 -5.00 1.32 -61.04
C MET A 1 -4.12 1.59 -59.83
N LYS A 2 -4.44 1.29 -58.57
CA LYS A 2 -5.62 0.68 -57.92
C LYS A 2 -5.41 0.77 -56.39
N ALA A 3 -6.49 0.73 -55.61
CA ALA A 3 -6.48 0.22 -54.23
C ALA A 3 -6.32 -1.32 -54.28
N THR A 4 -5.71 -1.92 -53.24
CA THR A 4 -5.19 -3.31 -53.19
C THR A 4 -3.94 -3.47 -54.06
N ASP A 5 -2.77 -3.81 -53.51
CA ASP A 5 -2.51 -5.23 -53.28
C ASP A 5 -1.46 -5.55 -52.20
N LEU A 6 -0.89 -4.58 -51.46
CA LEU A 6 0.10 -4.93 -50.42
C LEU A 6 -0.15 -4.39 -49.01
N ASN A 7 -1.41 -4.16 -48.66
CA ASN A 7 -1.84 -4.20 -47.25
C ASN A 7 -2.07 -5.66 -46.77
N ARG A 8 -1.38 -6.65 -47.36
CA ARG A 8 -1.60 -8.08 -47.05
C ARG A 8 -0.38 -8.98 -46.99
N ALA A 9 0.83 -8.54 -47.34
CA ALA A 9 1.99 -9.43 -47.24
C ALA A 9 3.00 -8.93 -46.21
N LEU A 10 2.84 -9.41 -44.95
CA LEU A 10 3.85 -9.46 -43.87
C LEU A 10 4.09 -8.12 -43.14
N ASN A 11 3.32 -7.68 -42.14
CA ASN A 11 3.23 -8.20 -40.77
C ASN A 11 4.58 -8.47 -40.07
N TYR A 12 4.82 -7.70 -38.98
CA TYR A 12 5.82 -7.81 -37.88
C TYR A 12 7.27 -7.38 -38.22
N VAL A 13 7.93 -6.39 -37.59
CA VAL A 13 8.09 -5.98 -36.17
C VAL A 13 8.55 -4.50 -36.08
N ASP A 14 8.28 -3.81 -34.95
CA ASP A 14 8.40 -2.36 -34.70
C ASP A 14 9.86 -1.84 -34.48
N ASP A 15 10.16 -0.66 -35.03
CA ASP A 15 11.51 -0.06 -35.24
C ASP A 15 12.02 0.85 -34.09
N ALA A 16 11.40 0.85 -32.91
CA ALA A 16 11.64 1.91 -31.92
C ALA A 16 12.82 1.70 -30.94
N TYR A 17 13.65 0.64 -31.11
CA TYR A 17 14.81 0.38 -30.24
C TYR A 17 16.16 0.57 -30.95
N LEU A 18 16.18 1.36 -32.03
CA LEU A 18 17.43 1.83 -32.62
C LEU A 18 17.86 3.12 -31.92
N MET A 19 18.98 3.00 -31.20
CA MET A 19 20.17 3.87 -31.25
C MET A 19 19.89 5.38 -31.36
N GLU A 20 20.42 6.24 -30.51
CA GLU A 20 21.83 6.65 -30.55
C GLU A 20 22.03 7.69 -29.45
N ALA A 21 23.10 7.58 -28.68
CA ALA A 21 23.72 8.74 -28.04
C ALA A 21 25.20 8.44 -27.77
N ASP A 22 26.01 8.55 -28.83
CA ASP A 22 27.47 8.45 -28.79
C ASP A 22 28.11 9.85 -28.79
N THR A 23 29.02 10.08 -27.82
CA THR A 23 30.17 11.05 -27.75
C THR A 23 29.97 12.56 -27.38
N PRO A 24 31.02 13.33 -26.94
CA PRO A 24 31.94 13.13 -25.77
C PRO A 24 32.29 14.41 -24.91
N TYR A 25 32.67 14.19 -23.64
CA TYR A 25 33.50 14.94 -22.63
C TYR A 25 33.57 16.51 -22.50
N LYS A 26 33.40 17.00 -21.24
CA LYS A 26 34.32 17.96 -20.57
C LYS A 26 34.10 18.05 -19.03
N VAL A 27 35.17 17.94 -18.25
CA VAL A 27 35.23 18.12 -16.78
C VAL A 27 35.66 19.56 -16.46
N ILE A 28 34.97 20.25 -15.53
CA ILE A 28 35.47 21.44 -14.80
C ILE A 28 34.95 21.40 -13.36
N GLU A 29 35.85 21.56 -12.39
CA GLU A 29 35.58 21.62 -10.95
C GLU A 29 35.18 23.03 -10.46
N THR A 30 34.51 23.01 -9.30
CA THR A 30 34.40 23.99 -8.19
C THR A 30 33.43 25.19 -8.21
N GLU A 31 32.66 25.19 -7.10
CA GLU A 31 32.13 26.30 -6.28
C GLU A 31 30.82 27.05 -6.62
N SER A 32 29.88 26.83 -5.68
CA SER A 32 28.89 27.76 -5.11
C SER A 32 27.57 28.05 -5.86
N LYS A 33 26.49 27.56 -5.23
CA LYS A 33 25.08 28.01 -5.19
C LYS A 33 24.42 28.47 -6.50
N GLU A 34 23.54 27.60 -7.02
CA GLU A 34 22.13 27.95 -7.28
C GLU A 34 21.28 26.67 -7.34
N ILE A 35 20.28 26.59 -6.47
CA ILE A 35 19.36 25.46 -6.37
C ILE A 35 18.39 25.56 -7.55
N LYS A 36 18.46 24.60 -8.49
CA LYS A 36 17.29 24.25 -9.31
C LYS A 36 16.59 23.08 -8.59
N PRO A 37 15.30 23.22 -8.23
CA PRO A 37 14.60 22.16 -7.52
C PRO A 37 14.47 20.96 -8.44
N MET A 38 15.25 19.92 -8.15
CA MET A 38 14.99 18.59 -8.69
C MET A 38 13.65 18.19 -8.12
N LYS A 39 12.65 18.07 -8.99
CA LYS A 39 11.28 17.70 -8.63
C LYS A 39 11.31 16.24 -8.20
N THR A 40 11.65 16.00 -6.93
CA THR A 40 11.69 14.67 -6.34
C THR A 40 10.26 14.14 -6.28
N GLN A 41 10.13 12.93 -6.81
CA GLN A 41 8.88 12.28 -7.21
C GLN A 41 8.26 11.58 -6.01
N LYS A 42 6.96 11.78 -5.84
CA LYS A 42 6.18 11.58 -4.61
C LYS A 42 5.88 10.10 -4.33
N ARG A 43 6.06 9.66 -3.07
CA ARG A 43 6.27 8.26 -2.63
C ARG A 43 5.59 7.87 -1.30
N ALA A 44 4.42 8.39 -0.93
CA ALA A 44 3.84 8.13 0.41
C ALA A 44 2.56 7.27 0.53
N PHE A 45 1.97 6.71 -0.53
CA PHE A 45 0.85 5.75 -0.45
C PHE A 45 1.23 4.42 0.24
N ARG A 46 2.41 3.87 -0.04
CA ARG A 46 2.84 2.59 0.58
C ARG A 46 3.43 2.74 1.99
N ILE A 47 3.83 3.96 2.38
CA ILE A 47 4.15 4.28 3.78
C ILE A 47 2.92 4.01 4.67
N LEU A 48 1.73 4.43 4.21
CA LEU A 48 0.50 4.27 4.99
C LEU A 48 -0.07 2.84 4.96
N LEU A 49 0.14 2.06 3.88
CA LEU A 49 -0.21 0.63 3.83
C LEU A 49 0.70 -0.22 4.73
N ALA A 50 2.01 0.00 4.65
CA ALA A 50 2.97 -0.64 5.56
C ALA A 50 2.70 -0.23 7.02
N ALA A 51 2.26 0.99 7.26
CA ALA A 51 1.82 1.45 8.56
C ALA A 51 0.52 0.79 9.06
N ALA A 52 -0.40 0.45 8.16
CA ALA A 52 -1.64 -0.22 8.52
C ALA A 52 -1.40 -1.67 8.98
N LEU A 53 -0.35 -2.33 8.47
CA LEU A 53 0.12 -3.63 8.94
C LEU A 53 0.65 -3.62 10.39
N ILE A 54 1.10 -2.47 10.89
CA ILE A 54 1.75 -2.38 12.22
C ILE A 54 0.79 -2.78 13.34
N GLY A 55 -0.50 -2.41 13.21
CA GLY A 55 -1.53 -2.81 14.18
C GLY A 55 -1.87 -4.30 14.14
N VAL A 56 -1.62 -4.97 13.01
CA VAL A 56 -1.95 -6.40 12.79
C VAL A 56 -0.76 -7.30 13.11
N LEU A 57 0.45 -6.90 12.74
CA LEU A 57 1.66 -7.74 12.78
C LEU A 57 2.73 -7.25 13.78
N SER A 58 2.49 -6.17 14.53
CA SER A 58 3.40 -5.63 15.56
C SER A 58 4.84 -5.33 15.09
N ILE A 59 4.99 -4.93 13.82
CA ILE A 59 6.28 -4.70 13.13
C ILE A 59 6.61 -3.21 13.00
N THR A 60 7.91 -2.86 12.93
CA THR A 60 8.34 -1.49 12.61
C THR A 60 8.66 -1.35 11.13
N ALA A 61 7.94 -0.47 10.44
CA ALA A 61 8.20 -0.16 9.03
C ALA A 61 9.11 1.08 8.91
N TYR A 62 10.14 0.97 8.08
CA TYR A 62 10.99 2.10 7.68
C TYR A 62 10.44 2.71 6.39
N ALA A 63 10.16 4.01 6.45
CA ALA A 63 9.60 4.76 5.34
C ALA A 63 10.69 5.60 4.67
N ALA A 64 10.82 5.51 3.34
CA ALA A 64 11.76 6.33 2.58
C ALA A 64 11.06 7.59 2.04
N GLU A 65 11.49 8.72 2.63
CA GLU A 65 11.41 10.14 2.25
C GLU A 65 10.29 10.60 1.29
N MET A 66 9.32 11.29 1.91
CA MET A 66 8.45 12.31 1.30
C MET A 66 7.78 13.19 2.38
N LEU A 67 7.62 12.62 3.58
CA LEU A 67 7.69 13.32 4.86
C LEU A 67 9.02 12.95 5.53
N PRO A 68 9.55 13.70 6.50
CA PRO A 68 10.66 13.23 7.32
C PRO A 68 10.12 12.14 8.24
N ILE A 69 9.48 11.09 7.74
CA ILE A 69 9.05 9.93 8.50
C ILE A 69 10.05 8.85 8.12
N HIS A 70 10.97 8.55 9.04
CA HIS A 70 11.92 7.47 8.91
C HIS A 70 11.37 6.17 9.50
N LYS A 71 10.51 6.27 10.51
CA LYS A 71 9.97 5.12 11.24
C LYS A 71 8.50 5.30 11.52
N LEU A 72 7.76 4.20 11.42
CA LEU A 72 6.39 4.08 11.91
C LEU A 72 6.35 3.09 13.06
N GLU A 73 5.56 3.41 14.09
CA GLU A 73 5.37 2.57 15.27
C GLU A 73 3.90 2.53 15.72
N SER A 74 3.53 1.42 16.37
CA SER A 74 2.23 1.25 16.99
C SER A 74 2.12 2.12 18.23
N GLY A 75 1.01 2.87 18.34
CA GLY A 75 0.65 3.64 19.52
C GLY A 75 -0.35 2.89 20.40
N LYS A 76 -1.34 3.62 20.92
CA LYS A 76 -2.43 3.00 21.68
C LYS A 76 -3.36 2.22 20.75
N THR A 77 -3.66 0.98 21.12
CA THR A 77 -4.66 0.13 20.46
C THR A 77 -5.78 -0.21 21.42
N LYS A 78 -7.01 -0.26 20.92
CA LYS A 78 -8.17 -0.74 21.67
C LYS A 78 -8.96 -1.73 20.85
N HIS A 79 -9.17 -2.91 21.42
CA HIS A 79 -9.88 -4.01 20.78
C HIS A 79 -11.34 -4.10 21.22
N TYR A 80 -12.21 -4.54 20.31
CA TYR A 80 -13.61 -4.82 20.52
C TYR A 80 -13.99 -6.13 19.81
N GLU A 81 -14.56 -7.07 20.56
CA GLU A 81 -14.95 -8.40 20.05
C GLU A 81 -16.38 -8.41 19.49
N SER A 82 -17.25 -7.49 19.90
CA SER A 82 -18.67 -7.48 19.51
C SER A 82 -18.95 -6.49 18.39
N TYR A 83 -19.72 -6.92 17.39
CA TYR A 83 -20.21 -6.03 16.33
C TYR A 83 -21.03 -4.85 16.89
N SER A 84 -21.72 -5.04 18.03
CA SER A 84 -22.47 -3.97 18.70
C SER A 84 -21.60 -2.80 19.22
N ASP A 85 -20.28 -2.97 19.26
CA ASP A 85 -19.32 -1.92 19.63
C ASP A 85 -18.72 -1.18 18.43
N VAL A 86 -19.05 -1.57 17.18
CA VAL A 86 -18.47 -0.98 15.96
C VAL A 86 -18.73 0.52 15.85
N ASP A 87 -19.96 0.98 16.08
CA ASP A 87 -20.28 2.42 16.08
C ASP A 87 -19.44 3.20 17.10
N ARG A 88 -19.14 2.58 18.25
CA ARG A 88 -18.28 3.17 19.28
C ARG A 88 -16.82 3.20 18.84
N ALA A 89 -16.36 2.21 18.08
CA ALA A 89 -15.03 2.20 17.47
C ALA A 89 -14.92 3.30 16.40
N ILE A 90 -15.92 3.41 15.51
CA ILE A 90 -16.01 4.44 14.47
C ILE A 90 -15.99 5.85 15.08
N ALA A 91 -16.77 6.08 16.15
CA ALA A 91 -16.76 7.37 16.85
C ALA A 91 -15.39 7.76 17.43
N GLN A 92 -14.51 6.80 17.76
CA GLN A 92 -13.17 7.08 18.27
C GLN A 92 -12.16 7.48 17.20
N VAL A 93 -12.39 7.07 15.95
CA VAL A 93 -11.61 7.55 14.80
C VAL A 93 -12.20 8.82 14.19
N GLY A 94 -13.46 9.12 14.49
CA GLY A 94 -14.14 10.34 14.02
C GLY A 94 -14.46 10.30 12.53
N LEU A 95 -14.76 9.12 12.01
CA LEU A 95 -15.14 8.90 10.61
C LEU A 95 -16.65 8.66 10.51
N GLU A 96 -17.22 8.96 9.35
CA GLU A 96 -18.59 8.60 8.99
C GLU A 96 -18.50 7.46 7.97
N VAL A 97 -18.57 6.22 8.47
CA VAL A 97 -18.42 5.01 7.66
C VAL A 97 -19.38 3.94 8.12
N SER A 98 -19.72 3.03 7.22
CA SER A 98 -20.42 1.78 7.54
C SER A 98 -19.42 0.62 7.48
N VAL A 99 -19.61 -0.37 8.34
CA VAL A 99 -18.82 -1.60 8.40
C VAL A 99 -19.81 -2.75 8.42
N PRO A 100 -19.87 -3.63 7.40
CA PRO A 100 -20.83 -4.72 7.37
C PRO A 100 -20.49 -5.79 8.42
N GLU A 101 -21.51 -6.41 9.02
CA GLU A 101 -21.32 -7.58 9.90
C GLU A 101 -20.92 -8.83 9.10
N GLU A 102 -21.39 -8.92 7.86
CA GLU A 102 -21.13 -10.01 6.94
C GLU A 102 -21.11 -9.50 5.49
N PHE A 103 -20.18 -10.03 4.70
CA PHE A 103 -20.14 -9.84 3.24
C PHE A 103 -20.91 -10.95 2.51
N GLU A 104 -21.36 -10.70 1.29
CA GLU A 104 -22.13 -11.69 0.50
C GLU A 104 -21.38 -13.00 0.27
N ASN A 105 -20.05 -12.95 0.23
CA ASN A 105 -19.17 -14.10 0.06
C ASN A 105 -18.90 -14.89 1.37
N GLY A 106 -19.58 -14.56 2.47
CA GLY A 106 -19.57 -15.31 3.72
C GLY A 106 -18.46 -14.94 4.70
N PHE A 107 -17.68 -13.88 4.44
CA PHE A 107 -16.77 -13.31 5.44
C PHE A 107 -17.57 -12.61 6.53
N ARG A 108 -17.40 -13.04 7.78
CA ARG A 108 -18.15 -12.54 8.95
C ARG A 108 -17.21 -11.84 9.92
N PHE A 109 -17.71 -10.75 10.51
CA PHE A 109 -17.02 -9.95 11.50
C PHE A 109 -16.51 -10.81 12.67
N GLN A 110 -15.26 -10.60 13.05
CA GLN A 110 -14.61 -11.24 14.21
C GLN A 110 -14.19 -10.23 15.28
N GLY A 111 -14.00 -8.96 14.92
CA GLY A 111 -13.57 -7.93 15.85
C GLY A 111 -13.17 -6.65 15.15
N VAL A 112 -13.04 -5.57 15.92
CA VAL A 112 -12.52 -4.30 15.44
C VAL A 112 -11.50 -3.71 16.41
N ASP A 113 -10.38 -3.27 15.86
CA ASP A 113 -9.36 -2.52 16.57
C ASP A 113 -9.37 -1.05 16.18
N VAL A 114 -9.31 -0.18 17.18
CA VAL A 114 -8.94 1.22 16.99
C VAL A 114 -7.45 1.35 17.26
N GLY A 115 -6.66 1.34 16.20
CA GLY A 115 -5.21 1.45 16.25
C GLY A 115 -4.75 2.90 16.09
N GLN A 116 -3.72 3.30 16.83
CA GLN A 116 -2.99 4.54 16.59
C GLN A 116 -1.64 4.22 15.94
N THR A 117 -1.29 4.96 14.90
CA THR A 117 0.04 4.90 14.28
C THR A 117 0.76 6.21 14.52
N ILE A 118 2.05 6.13 14.85
CA ILE A 118 2.94 7.27 15.04
C ILE A 118 4.03 7.21 13.98
N GLY A 119 4.20 8.30 13.22
CA GLY A 119 5.33 8.48 12.31
C GLY A 119 6.38 9.40 12.95
N LYS A 120 7.64 8.98 12.92
CA LYS A 120 8.79 9.68 13.49
C LYS A 120 9.86 10.00 12.45
N ASP A 121 10.58 11.10 12.65
CA ASP A 121 11.69 11.51 11.79
C ASP A 121 13.01 10.83 12.09
N ALA A 122 14.05 11.21 11.34
CA ALA A 122 15.41 10.68 11.49
C ALA A 122 16.01 10.94 12.88
N ARG A 123 15.46 11.90 13.63
CA ARG A 123 15.86 12.28 14.99
C ARG A 123 14.95 11.64 16.04
N ASP A 124 14.10 10.69 15.62
CA ASP A 124 13.06 10.04 16.42
C ASP A 124 11.97 11.01 16.94
N GLU A 125 11.86 12.20 16.35
CA GLU A 125 10.81 13.16 16.69
C GLU A 125 9.49 12.78 16.01
N LYS A 126 8.39 12.79 16.76
CA LYS A 126 7.05 12.51 16.22
C LYS A 126 6.62 13.62 15.26
N VAL A 127 6.38 13.25 14.00
CA VAL A 127 5.94 14.16 12.93
C VAL A 127 4.57 13.80 12.35
N LEU A 128 4.06 12.59 12.64
CA LEU A 128 2.73 12.14 12.21
C LEU A 128 2.06 11.34 13.33
N THR A 129 0.76 11.49 13.47
CA THR A 129 -0.06 10.55 14.23
C THR A 129 -1.44 10.47 13.63
N TYR A 130 -1.92 9.25 13.45
CA TYR A 130 -3.28 9.02 12.99
C TYR A 130 -3.89 7.81 13.66
N ARG A 131 -5.21 7.69 13.54
CA ARG A 131 -5.95 6.50 13.95
C ARG A 131 -6.54 5.83 12.74
N GLN A 132 -6.71 4.53 12.84
CA GLN A 132 -7.39 3.71 11.86
C GLN A 132 -8.29 2.70 12.56
N LEU A 133 -9.31 2.25 11.86
CA LEU A 133 -10.02 1.02 12.18
C LEU A 133 -9.33 -0.13 11.45
N SER A 134 -9.16 -1.24 12.16
CA SER A 134 -8.82 -2.53 11.59
C SER A 134 -9.94 -3.49 11.95
N VAL A 135 -10.79 -3.84 10.97
CA VAL A 135 -11.91 -4.76 11.16
C VAL A 135 -11.51 -6.12 10.63
N SER A 136 -11.55 -7.13 11.49
CA SER A 136 -11.19 -8.50 11.15
C SER A 136 -12.41 -9.29 10.73
N TYR A 137 -12.28 -10.04 9.66
CA TYR A 137 -13.29 -10.96 9.14
C TYR A 137 -12.71 -12.34 8.94
N GLU A 138 -13.54 -13.37 9.07
CA GLU A 138 -13.20 -14.76 8.78
C GLU A 138 -14.35 -15.41 8.02
N ASN A 139 -14.04 -16.27 7.05
CA ASN A 139 -15.03 -17.06 6.33
C ASN A 139 -15.10 -18.51 6.87
N PRO A 140 -16.11 -19.33 6.50
CA PRO A 140 -16.24 -20.71 6.98
C PRO A 140 -15.08 -21.65 6.61
N GLN A 141 -14.17 -21.24 5.73
CA GLN A 141 -12.97 -21.99 5.36
C GLN A 141 -11.76 -21.61 6.24
N GLY A 142 -11.93 -20.70 7.20
CA GLY A 142 -10.87 -20.20 8.07
C GLY A 142 -9.94 -19.19 7.40
N GLN A 143 -10.36 -18.59 6.28
CA GLN A 143 -9.58 -17.53 5.62
C GLN A 143 -9.89 -16.20 6.29
N GLU A 144 -8.85 -15.44 6.63
CA GLU A 144 -8.95 -14.18 7.35
C GLU A 144 -8.77 -12.98 6.42
N LEU A 145 -9.53 -11.91 6.63
CA LEU A 145 -9.40 -10.65 5.89
C LEU A 145 -9.46 -9.48 6.85
N THR A 146 -8.65 -8.44 6.63
CA THR A 146 -8.73 -7.21 7.43
C THR A 146 -9.16 -6.04 6.56
N LEU A 147 -10.27 -5.39 6.92
CA LEU A 147 -10.67 -4.09 6.36
C LEU A 147 -10.03 -2.97 7.19
N LEU A 148 -9.18 -2.18 6.55
CA LEU A 148 -8.47 -1.06 7.13
C LEU A 148 -9.15 0.24 6.68
N ILE A 149 -9.55 1.09 7.62
CA ILE A 149 -10.27 2.34 7.34
C ILE A 149 -9.60 3.50 8.07
N ARG A 150 -9.27 4.58 7.35
CA ARG A 150 -8.69 5.79 7.93
C ARG A 150 -9.08 7.03 7.12
N ALA A 151 -8.97 8.21 7.72
CA ALA A 151 -9.05 9.45 6.96
C ALA A 151 -7.94 9.52 5.89
N ASP A 152 -8.27 10.06 4.73
CA ASP A 152 -7.31 10.38 3.69
C ASP A 152 -6.37 11.49 4.18
N MET A 153 -5.08 11.17 4.18
CA MET A 153 -4.04 12.06 4.67
C MET A 153 -3.44 12.78 3.48
N LYS A 154 -4.13 13.79 2.94
CA LYS A 154 -3.72 14.53 1.72
C LYS A 154 -2.30 15.12 1.79
N GLU A 155 -1.78 15.32 3.00
CA GLU A 155 -0.43 15.82 3.30
C GLU A 155 0.65 14.73 3.13
N VAL A 156 0.25 13.46 3.14
CA VAL A 156 1.07 12.29 2.88
C VAL A 156 0.91 11.94 1.39
N SER A 157 1.84 12.40 0.57
CA SER A 157 1.71 12.33 -0.90
C SER A 157 1.46 10.90 -1.43
N GLU A 158 0.52 10.69 -2.34
CA GLU A 158 0.36 9.38 -3.00
C GLU A 158 1.68 8.92 -3.67
N THR A 159 2.09 7.66 -3.45
CA THR A 159 3.22 7.05 -4.17
C THR A 159 2.75 6.66 -5.57
N GLU A 160 3.63 6.82 -6.55
CA GLU A 160 3.51 6.21 -7.88
C GLU A 160 3.77 4.69 -7.86
N SER A 161 3.11 3.94 -6.97
CA SER A 161 3.12 2.48 -7.09
C SER A 161 2.20 2.08 -8.23
N ILE A 162 2.73 1.31 -9.18
CA ILE A 162 1.93 0.77 -10.27
C ILE A 162 1.08 -0.37 -9.70
N PRO A 163 -0.25 -0.26 -9.71
CA PRO A 163 -1.12 -1.35 -9.26
C PRO A 163 -1.02 -2.53 -10.22
N SER A 164 -1.10 -3.75 -9.68
CA SER A 164 -1.14 -4.97 -10.50
C SER A 164 -2.44 -5.05 -11.30
N ILE A 165 -3.55 -4.59 -10.72
CA ILE A 165 -4.85 -4.48 -11.39
C ILE A 165 -5.51 -3.17 -10.97
N SER A 166 -6.05 -2.42 -11.93
CA SER A 166 -6.91 -1.27 -11.66
C SER A 166 -8.29 -1.49 -12.27
N ARG A 167 -9.34 -1.20 -11.50
CA ARG A 167 -10.72 -1.25 -11.97
C ARG A 167 -11.49 -0.06 -11.42
N THR A 168 -12.57 0.29 -12.10
CA THR A 168 -13.59 1.17 -11.51
C THR A 168 -14.68 0.26 -10.97
N VAL A 169 -14.99 0.41 -9.69
CA VAL A 169 -16.14 -0.23 -9.03
C VAL A 169 -17.17 0.88 -8.86
N ASP A 170 -18.29 0.75 -9.57
CA ASP A 170 -19.27 1.82 -9.80
C ASP A 170 -18.65 3.11 -10.33
N THR A 171 -18.36 4.09 -9.47
CA THR A 171 -17.73 5.36 -9.83
C THR A 171 -16.35 5.57 -9.19
N ILE A 172 -15.92 4.65 -8.33
CA ILE A 172 -14.70 4.77 -7.54
C ILE A 172 -13.59 3.91 -8.15
N ALA A 173 -12.40 4.48 -8.28
CA ALA A 173 -11.23 3.76 -8.74
C ALA A 173 -10.65 2.89 -7.61
N ALA A 174 -10.66 1.58 -7.81
CA ALA A 174 -10.08 0.60 -6.90
C ALA A 174 -8.81 -0.01 -7.51
N ARG A 175 -7.78 -0.16 -6.68
CA ARG A 175 -6.43 -0.58 -7.09
C ARG A 175 -5.97 -1.76 -6.27
N TYR A 176 -5.67 -2.85 -6.96
CA TYR A 176 -5.14 -4.08 -6.37
C TYR A 176 -3.61 -4.09 -6.47
N TYR A 177 -2.97 -4.45 -5.38
CA TYR A 177 -1.54 -4.61 -5.23
C TYR A 177 -1.26 -6.00 -4.66
N LEU A 178 -0.16 -6.61 -5.10
CA LEU A 178 0.42 -7.78 -4.48
C LEU A 178 1.84 -7.40 -4.07
N ASP A 179 2.06 -7.31 -2.78
CA ASP A 179 3.35 -6.96 -2.21
C ASP A 179 4.01 -8.22 -1.61
N HIS A 180 5.33 -8.31 -1.73
CA HIS A 180 6.15 -9.39 -1.23
C HIS A 180 6.98 -8.89 -0.04
N TYR A 181 6.73 -9.42 1.15
CA TYR A 181 7.39 -9.02 2.38
C TYR A 181 8.40 -10.06 2.81
N LYS A 182 9.56 -9.57 3.25
CA LYS A 182 10.58 -10.31 3.98
C LYS A 182 10.74 -9.68 5.35
N PHE A 183 10.22 -10.36 6.36
CA PHE A 183 10.38 -10.00 7.76
C PHE A 183 11.70 -10.55 8.28
N VAL A 184 12.47 -9.72 8.96
CA VAL A 184 13.79 -10.09 9.50
C VAL A 184 13.96 -9.58 10.93
N PRO A 185 14.79 -10.25 11.74
CA PRO A 185 15.13 -9.77 13.08
C PRO A 185 15.84 -8.42 13.07
N GLU A 186 15.80 -7.75 14.21
CA GLU A 186 16.57 -6.54 14.43
C GLU A 186 18.07 -6.80 14.22
N GLY A 187 18.75 -5.86 13.52
CA GLY A 187 20.18 -5.98 13.23
C GLY A 187 20.56 -6.97 12.13
N TYR A 188 19.59 -7.61 11.46
CA TYR A 188 19.85 -8.47 10.30
C TYR A 188 20.55 -7.68 9.18
N LYS A 189 21.56 -8.29 8.54
CA LYS A 189 22.29 -7.68 7.43
C LYS A 189 21.89 -8.34 6.12
N LEU A 190 21.17 -7.60 5.28
CA LEU A 190 20.79 -8.04 3.94
C LEU A 190 22.03 -8.31 3.07
N SER A 191 22.03 -9.46 2.39
CA SER A 191 22.95 -9.75 1.29
C SER A 191 22.75 -8.80 0.11
N GLU A 192 23.71 -8.72 -0.81
CA GLU A 192 23.58 -7.90 -2.02
C GLU A 192 22.36 -8.31 -2.86
N ALA A 193 22.05 -9.61 -2.92
CA ALA A 193 20.88 -10.13 -3.63
C ALA A 193 19.57 -9.65 -2.98
N GLU A 194 19.48 -9.67 -1.65
CA GLU A 194 18.29 -9.20 -0.92
C GLU A 194 18.13 -7.69 -1.00
N GLN A 195 19.24 -6.94 -1.01
CA GLN A 195 19.20 -5.50 -1.27
C GLN A 195 18.72 -5.17 -2.68
N ALA A 196 19.13 -5.96 -3.68
CA ALA A 196 18.65 -5.81 -5.05
C ALA A 196 17.17 -6.19 -5.16
N TRP A 197 16.74 -7.25 -4.48
CA TRP A 197 15.35 -7.68 -4.40
C TRP A 197 14.47 -6.60 -3.75
N ALA A 198 14.90 -6.02 -2.62
CA ALA A 198 14.17 -4.97 -1.89
C ALA A 198 14.04 -3.64 -2.65
N LYS A 199 14.84 -3.43 -3.70
CA LYS A 199 14.73 -2.25 -4.58
C LYS A 199 13.66 -2.42 -5.65
N GLN A 200 13.18 -3.64 -5.89
CA GLN A 200 12.15 -3.90 -6.89
C GLN A 200 10.79 -3.38 -6.38
N PRO A 201 9.96 -2.76 -7.23
CA PRO A 201 8.62 -2.35 -6.82
C PRO A 201 7.79 -3.55 -6.36
N GLY A 202 7.13 -3.45 -5.21
CA GLY A 202 6.36 -4.58 -4.65
C GLY A 202 7.09 -5.32 -3.54
N ASN A 203 8.42 -5.17 -3.44
CA ASN A 203 9.20 -5.94 -2.48
C ASN A 203 9.58 -5.11 -1.26
N TYR A 204 9.43 -5.70 -0.08
CA TYR A 204 9.59 -5.04 1.20
C TYR A 204 10.44 -5.86 2.14
N VAL A 205 11.38 -5.20 2.82
CA VAL A 205 12.06 -5.77 3.98
C VAL A 205 11.58 -5.03 5.22
N SER A 206 11.03 -5.78 6.17
CA SER A 206 10.54 -5.25 7.44
C SER A 206 11.36 -5.82 8.58
N TYR A 207 11.78 -4.96 9.49
CA TYR A 207 12.66 -5.33 10.61
C TYR A 207 11.89 -5.42 11.91
N GLY A 208 12.37 -6.30 12.80
CA GLY A 208 11.85 -6.47 14.16
C GLY A 208 11.01 -7.73 14.36
N ALA A 209 11.03 -8.68 13.42
CA ALA A 209 10.38 -9.96 13.60
C ALA A 209 11.25 -10.92 14.45
N ASP A 210 10.61 -11.82 15.21
CA ASP A 210 11.33 -12.80 16.05
C ASP A 210 12.14 -13.80 15.21
N ALA A 211 11.67 -14.08 14.00
CA ALA A 211 12.30 -14.97 13.04
C ALA A 211 12.20 -14.39 11.63
N MET A 212 13.04 -14.90 10.73
CA MET A 212 12.89 -14.59 9.32
C MET A 212 11.62 -15.23 8.77
N GLU A 213 10.81 -14.43 8.08
CA GLU A 213 9.57 -14.88 7.44
C GLU A 213 9.40 -14.18 6.10
N GLU A 214 8.86 -14.87 5.11
CA GLU A 214 8.47 -14.27 3.84
C GLU A 214 6.96 -14.45 3.66
N LYS A 215 6.26 -13.37 3.33
CA LYS A 215 4.80 -13.37 3.11
C LYS A 215 4.44 -12.54 1.90
N ASP A 216 3.52 -13.06 1.11
CA ASP A 216 2.79 -12.27 0.14
C ASP A 216 1.58 -11.65 0.83
N ILE A 217 1.34 -10.37 0.58
CA ILE A 217 0.20 -9.65 1.12
C ILE A 217 -0.46 -8.88 -0.01
N ALA A 218 -1.72 -9.20 -0.26
CA ALA A 218 -2.55 -8.51 -1.22
C ALA A 218 -3.28 -7.35 -0.57
N PHE A 219 -3.39 -6.25 -1.31
CA PHE A 219 -4.14 -5.08 -0.89
C PHE A 219 -5.08 -4.64 -2.01
N LEU A 220 -6.36 -4.47 -1.69
CA LEU A 220 -7.27 -3.71 -2.55
C LEU A 220 -7.58 -2.38 -1.89
N CYS A 221 -7.18 -1.28 -2.54
CA CYS A 221 -7.31 0.06 -2.00
C CYS A 221 -8.24 0.94 -2.84
N TRP A 222 -9.03 1.77 -2.17
CA TRP A 222 -9.80 2.86 -2.78
C TRP A 222 -9.94 4.02 -1.81
N THR A 223 -10.31 5.18 -2.34
CA THR A 223 -10.61 6.38 -1.56
C THR A 223 -11.98 6.90 -1.97
N GLU A 224 -12.81 7.17 -0.98
CA GLU A 224 -14.17 7.68 -1.14
C GLU A 224 -14.41 8.74 -0.07
N ASP A 225 -14.92 9.91 -0.46
CA ASP A 225 -15.26 11.02 0.44
C ASP A 225 -14.17 11.42 1.45
N GLY A 226 -12.90 11.30 1.06
CA GLY A 226 -11.77 11.61 1.92
C GLY A 226 -11.48 10.55 2.99
N ILE A 227 -11.96 9.32 2.76
CA ILE A 227 -11.70 8.14 3.58
C ILE A 227 -10.98 7.11 2.71
N CYS A 228 -9.84 6.63 3.21
CA CYS A 228 -9.08 5.56 2.58
C CYS A 228 -9.49 4.22 3.15
N TYR A 229 -9.83 3.31 2.26
CA TYR A 229 -10.13 1.92 2.55
C TYR A 229 -9.05 1.01 1.98
N SER A 230 -8.74 -0.07 2.69
CA SER A 230 -7.93 -1.16 2.16
C SER A 230 -8.44 -2.50 2.68
N LEU A 231 -8.71 -3.44 1.79
CA LEU A 231 -8.80 -4.86 2.14
C LEU A 231 -7.39 -5.44 2.11
N LEU A 232 -6.94 -5.97 3.24
CA LEU A 232 -5.68 -6.67 3.40
C LEU A 232 -5.97 -8.17 3.43
N ASP A 233 -5.33 -8.88 2.53
CA ASP A 233 -5.49 -10.32 2.37
C ASP A 233 -4.12 -11.04 2.38
N GLN A 234 -3.96 -11.99 3.29
CA GLN A 234 -2.77 -12.85 3.38
C GLN A 234 -3.03 -14.25 2.79
N ASN A 235 -4.27 -14.56 2.43
CA ASN A 235 -4.64 -15.86 1.83
C ASN A 235 -4.41 -15.88 0.32
N ILE A 236 -4.21 -14.70 -0.29
CA ILE A 236 -4.05 -14.51 -1.74
C ILE A 236 -5.27 -15.05 -2.48
N LEU A 237 -6.44 -14.55 -2.08
CA LEU A 237 -7.70 -14.76 -2.74
C LEU A 237 -7.65 -14.27 -4.19
N ASN A 238 -8.59 -14.76 -5.00
CA ASN A 238 -8.78 -14.20 -6.34
C ASN A 238 -9.07 -12.69 -6.20
N PRO A 239 -8.36 -11.81 -6.92
CA PRO A 239 -8.63 -10.37 -6.89
C PRO A 239 -10.09 -10.01 -7.14
N ASP A 240 -10.81 -10.76 -7.98
CA ASP A 240 -12.23 -10.58 -8.23
C ASP A 240 -13.08 -10.63 -6.95
N THR A 241 -12.69 -11.48 -5.98
CA THR A 241 -13.34 -11.57 -4.68
C THR A 241 -13.18 -10.27 -3.90
N LEU A 242 -11.98 -9.67 -3.88
CA LEU A 242 -11.77 -8.40 -3.20
C LEU A 242 -12.52 -7.26 -3.89
N PHE A 243 -12.53 -7.22 -5.22
CA PHE A 243 -13.28 -6.20 -5.97
C PHE A 243 -14.79 -6.29 -5.72
N ALA A 244 -15.34 -7.50 -5.58
CA ALA A 244 -16.74 -7.69 -5.21
C ALA A 244 -17.02 -7.13 -3.81
N MET A 245 -16.18 -7.44 -2.82
CA MET A 245 -16.32 -6.92 -1.46
C MET A 245 -16.19 -5.39 -1.39
N ALA A 246 -15.32 -4.79 -2.22
CA ALA A 246 -15.29 -3.33 -2.34
C ALA A 246 -16.60 -2.77 -2.92
N GLY A 247 -17.25 -3.48 -3.85
CA GLY A 247 -18.59 -3.15 -4.34
C GLY A 247 -19.63 -3.12 -3.23
N ASP A 248 -19.62 -4.12 -2.34
CA ASP A 248 -20.52 -4.18 -1.18
C ASP A 248 -20.36 -2.97 -0.23
N LEU A 249 -19.16 -2.36 -0.20
CA LEU A 249 -18.84 -1.22 0.65
C LEU A 249 -19.12 0.13 -0.01
N ILE A 250 -18.83 0.26 -1.32
CA ILE A 250 -19.03 1.51 -2.10
C ILE A 250 -20.52 1.77 -2.37
N GLN A 251 -21.36 0.72 -2.34
CA GLN A 251 -22.80 0.85 -2.62
C GLN A 251 -23.64 1.31 -1.41
N GLN A 252 -23.02 1.79 -0.32
CA GLN A 252 -23.71 2.14 0.94
C GLN A 252 -23.83 3.64 1.19
#